data_AF-A0A6C0HK11-F1
#
_entry.id   AF-A0A6C0HK11-F1
#
_cell.length_a   1.000
_cell.length_b   1.000
_cell.length_c   1.000
_cell.angle_alpha   90.00
_cell.angle_beta   90.00
_cell.angle_gamma   90.00
#
_symmetry.space_group_name_H-M   'P 1'
#
loop_
_entity.id
_entity.type
_entity.pdbx_description
1 polymer ?
#
loop_
_entity_poly.entity_id
_entity_poly.type
_entity_poly.pdbx_seq_one_letter_code
_entity_poly.pdbx_strand_id
1 'polypeptide(L)'
;MLREEIYLAGWEESKWIVMSSFFFTVPSVYAFIQEKYNLSLLLLGTSLVSANYWRKATYSWRRNLDLVFAKVSFTVFVYNGVIHVRTLPLAVSGYTGLCLLCFMYYLSNVLWNLKNEHWVTFHVSFHFLMMCEQLLILYSMM
;
A
#
# COMPACT_ATOMS: atom_id res chain seq x y z
N MET A 1 31.15 -5.33 -18.31
CA MET A 1 30.89 -6.20 -17.14
C MET A 1 29.43 -6.04 -16.77
N LEU A 2 28.55 -6.91 -17.28
CA LEU A 2 27.12 -6.89 -16.92
C LEU A 2 27.04 -7.34 -15.46
N ARG A 3 26.65 -6.44 -14.54
CA ARG A 3 26.34 -6.86 -13.17
C ARG A 3 25.14 -7.78 -13.25
N GLU A 4 25.26 -9.00 -12.74
CA GLU A 4 24.10 -9.86 -12.54
C GLU A 4 23.09 -9.11 -11.65
N GLU A 5 21.89 -8.91 -12.16
CA GLU A 5 20.83 -8.26 -11.40
C GLU A 5 20.32 -9.24 -10.36
N ILE A 6 20.56 -8.94 -9.08
CA ILE A 6 20.05 -9.73 -7.97
C ILE A 6 18.56 -9.43 -7.80
N TYR A 7 17.73 -10.41 -8.14
CA TYR A 7 16.29 -10.38 -7.93
C TYR A 7 15.99 -10.57 -6.44
N LEU A 8 15.04 -9.77 -5.94
CA LEU A 8 14.52 -9.88 -4.59
C LEU A 8 13.45 -10.98 -4.53
N ALA A 9 12.48 -10.93 -5.44
CA ALA A 9 11.39 -11.89 -5.55
C ALA A 9 11.29 -12.41 -6.99
N GLY A 10 10.84 -13.65 -7.14
CA GLY A 10 10.56 -14.25 -8.46
C GLY A 10 9.30 -13.66 -9.08
N TRP A 11 9.16 -13.77 -10.41
CA TRP A 11 7.97 -13.27 -11.12
C TRP A 11 6.67 -13.95 -10.65
N GLU A 12 6.72 -15.22 -10.29
CA GLU A 12 5.56 -15.97 -9.78
C GLU A 12 4.95 -15.36 -8.52
N GLU A 13 5.78 -14.78 -7.66
CA GLU A 13 5.36 -14.06 -6.46
C GLU A 13 5.01 -12.60 -6.80
N SER A 14 5.90 -11.92 -7.53
CA SER A 14 5.84 -10.47 -7.70
C SER A 14 4.67 -10.02 -8.58
N LYS A 15 4.16 -10.87 -9.48
CA LYS A 15 2.98 -10.57 -10.31
C LYS A 15 1.73 -10.26 -9.47
N TRP A 16 1.53 -10.96 -8.35
CA TRP A 16 0.40 -10.71 -7.44
C TRP A 16 0.53 -9.38 -6.71
N ILE A 17 1.77 -8.98 -6.41
CA ILE A 17 2.05 -7.70 -5.79
C ILE A 17 1.81 -6.57 -6.80
N VAL A 18 2.26 -6.72 -8.05
CA VAL A 18 1.94 -5.78 -9.13
C VAL A 18 0.43 -5.58 -9.27
N MET A 19 -0.33 -6.68 -9.33
CA MET A 19 -1.79 -6.60 -9.44
C MET A 19 -2.42 -5.88 -8.25
N SER A 20 -2.02 -6.22 -7.03
CA SER A 20 -2.55 -5.60 -5.82
C SER A 20 -2.09 -4.15 -5.61
N SER A 21 -0.94 -3.73 -6.17
CA SER A 21 -0.53 -2.32 -6.18
C SER A 21 -1.55 -1.42 -6.91
N PHE A 22 -2.35 -1.97 -7.83
CA PHE A 22 -3.44 -1.24 -8.48
C PHE A 22 -4.69 -1.05 -7.61
N PHE A 23 -4.80 -1.72 -6.44
CA PHE A 23 -5.90 -1.46 -5.51
C PHE A 23 -5.94 0.01 -5.07
N PHE A 24 -4.80 0.69 -4.96
CA PHE A 24 -4.72 2.11 -4.62
C PHE A 24 -5.34 3.04 -5.68
N THR A 25 -5.59 2.56 -6.91
CA THR A 25 -6.32 3.36 -7.91
C THR A 25 -7.79 3.58 -7.54
N VAL A 26 -8.40 2.68 -6.77
CA VAL A 26 -9.79 2.80 -6.34
C VAL A 26 -10.00 4.02 -5.43
N PRO A 27 -9.30 4.16 -4.28
CA PRO A 27 -9.37 5.38 -3.47
C PRO A 27 -8.81 6.59 -4.21
N SER A 28 -7.91 6.43 -5.18
CA SER A 28 -7.44 7.53 -6.03
C SER A 28 -8.58 8.14 -6.86
N VAL A 29 -9.37 7.31 -7.53
CA VAL A 29 -10.54 7.73 -8.31
C VAL A 29 -11.59 8.33 -7.38
N TYR A 30 -11.86 7.70 -6.24
CA TYR A 30 -12.79 8.23 -5.24
C TYR A 30 -12.37 9.62 -4.75
N ALA A 31 -11.09 9.81 -4.39
CA ALA A 31 -10.55 11.11 -3.98
C ALA A 31 -10.68 12.17 -5.09
N PHE A 32 -10.51 11.78 -6.36
CA PHE A 32 -10.69 12.68 -7.50
C PHE A 32 -12.14 13.16 -7.63
N ILE A 33 -13.10 12.24 -7.51
CA ILE A 33 -14.53 12.55 -7.55
C ILE A 33 -14.92 13.49 -6.41
N GLN A 34 -14.30 13.34 -5.24
CA GLN A 34 -14.49 14.22 -4.07
C GLN A 34 -13.64 15.50 -4.11
N GLU A 35 -13.07 15.86 -5.28
CA GLU A 35 -12.24 17.06 -5.50
C GLU A 35 -10.97 17.14 -4.63
N LYS A 36 -10.55 16.04 -4.00
CA LYS A 36 -9.33 15.92 -3.19
C LYS A 36 -8.13 15.56 -4.09
N TYR A 37 -7.84 16.40 -5.08
CA TYR A 37 -6.88 16.12 -6.15
C TYR A 37 -5.47 15.76 -5.64
N ASN A 38 -5.01 16.40 -4.56
CA ASN A 38 -3.69 16.11 -3.97
C ASN A 38 -3.59 14.66 -3.47
N LEU A 39 -4.65 14.16 -2.82
CA LEU A 39 -4.71 12.77 -2.33
C LEU A 39 -4.86 11.79 -3.49
N SER A 40 -5.63 12.15 -4.51
CA SER A 40 -5.75 11.36 -5.73
C SER A 40 -4.39 11.18 -6.42
N LEU A 41 -3.66 12.28 -6.66
CA LEU A 41 -2.35 12.22 -7.31
C LEU A 41 -1.34 11.40 -6.50
N LEU A 42 -1.35 11.53 -5.16
CA LEU A 42 -0.51 10.76 -4.26
C LEU A 42 -0.78 9.25 -4.37
N LEU A 43 -2.06 8.85 -4.36
CA LEU A 43 -2.47 7.45 -4.48
C LEU A 43 -2.16 6.86 -5.85
N LEU A 44 -2.46 7.59 -6.93
CA LEU A 44 -2.11 7.19 -8.29
C LEU A 44 -0.60 7.01 -8.43
N GLY A 45 0.19 7.98 -7.94
CA GLY A 45 1.64 7.90 -7.91
C GLY A 45 2.15 6.68 -7.13
N THR A 46 1.60 6.44 -5.95
CA THR A 46 1.94 5.26 -5.12
C THR A 46 1.66 3.96 -5.87
N SER A 47 0.50 3.86 -6.53
CA SER A 47 0.10 2.71 -7.33
C SER A 47 1.07 2.44 -8.48
N LEU A 48 1.33 3.45 -9.31
CA LEU A 48 2.18 3.32 -10.50
C LEU A 48 3.65 3.05 -10.14
N VAL A 49 4.19 3.74 -9.14
CA VAL A 49 5.57 3.54 -8.67
C VAL A 49 5.73 2.12 -8.12
N SER A 50 4.77 1.65 -7.31
CA SER A 50 4.82 0.32 -6.72
C SER A 50 4.73 -0.78 -7.76
N ALA A 51 3.75 -0.70 -8.68
CA ALA A 51 3.62 -1.65 -9.79
C ALA A 51 4.88 -1.66 -10.68
N ASN A 52 5.46 -0.49 -10.97
CA ASN A 52 6.68 -0.37 -11.77
C ASN A 52 7.94 -0.93 -11.07
N TYR A 53 7.97 -0.92 -9.74
CA TYR A 53 9.02 -1.59 -8.99
C TYR A 53 8.82 -3.12 -9.04
N TRP A 54 7.64 -3.59 -8.63
CA TRP A 54 7.36 -5.03 -8.47
C TRP A 54 7.33 -5.83 -9.76
N ARG A 55 7.13 -5.19 -10.93
CA ARG A 55 7.27 -5.88 -12.23
C ARG A 55 8.67 -6.46 -12.45
N LYS A 56 9.68 -5.89 -11.78
CA LYS A 56 11.06 -6.35 -11.82
C LYS A 56 11.73 -5.96 -10.50
N ALA A 57 11.45 -6.73 -9.46
CA ALA A 57 11.90 -6.48 -8.09
C ALA A 57 13.40 -6.78 -7.94
N THR A 58 14.24 -5.78 -8.19
CA THR A 58 15.69 -5.83 -8.01
C THR A 58 16.16 -4.75 -7.04
N TYR A 59 17.34 -4.90 -6.45
CA TYR A 59 17.97 -3.81 -5.70
C TYR A 59 18.29 -2.63 -6.64
N SER A 60 17.42 -1.62 -6.63
CA SER A 60 17.50 -0.49 -7.57
C SER A 60 16.88 0.76 -6.96
N TRP A 61 17.15 1.92 -7.58
CA TRP A 61 16.53 3.19 -7.17
C TRP A 61 15.00 3.15 -7.20
N ARG A 62 14.40 2.29 -8.05
CA ARG A 62 12.94 2.06 -8.10
C ARG A 62 12.39 1.54 -6.76
N ARG A 63 13.17 0.72 -6.05
CA ARG A 63 12.82 0.26 -4.69
C ARG A 63 12.78 1.43 -3.71
N ASN A 64 13.80 2.28 -3.73
CA ASN A 64 13.85 3.43 -2.84
C ASN A 64 12.66 4.38 -3.11
N LEU A 65 12.31 4.59 -4.38
CA LEU A 65 11.16 5.39 -4.76
C LEU A 65 9.84 4.78 -4.27
N ASP A 66 9.62 3.47 -4.48
CA ASP A 66 8.46 2.71 -3.96
C ASP A 66 8.33 2.85 -2.44
N LEU A 67 9.43 2.69 -1.70
CA LEU A 67 9.44 2.85 -0.24
C LEU A 67 9.12 4.28 0.21
N VAL A 68 9.62 5.29 -0.51
CA VAL A 68 9.32 6.71 -0.19
C VAL A 68 7.84 7.00 -0.42
N PHE A 69 7.30 6.63 -1.59
CA PHE A 69 5.88 6.82 -1.90
C PHE A 69 4.97 6.09 -0.90
N ALA A 70 5.27 4.83 -0.59
CA ALA A 70 4.50 4.05 0.38
C ALA A 70 4.49 4.71 1.77
N LYS A 71 5.64 5.16 2.27
CA LYS A 71 5.74 5.83 3.59
C LYS A 71 5.01 7.17 3.60
N VAL A 72 5.21 8.00 2.59
CA VAL A 72 4.54 9.30 2.49
C VAL A 72 3.02 9.12 2.43
N SER A 73 2.54 8.22 1.56
CA SER A 73 1.11 7.91 1.44
C SER A 73 0.54 7.39 2.76
N PHE A 74 1.21 6.43 3.40
CA PHE A 74 0.80 5.90 4.70
C PHE A 74 0.71 7.00 5.76
N THR A 75 1.75 7.83 5.92
CA THR A 75 1.76 8.92 6.90
C THR A 75 0.67 9.95 6.65
N VAL A 76 0.45 10.35 5.40
CA VAL A 76 -0.61 11.29 5.03
C VAL A 76 -1.99 10.73 5.38
N PHE A 77 -2.25 9.46 5.07
CA PHE A 77 -3.54 8.84 5.38
C PHE A 77 -3.75 8.63 6.87
N VAL A 78 -2.72 8.18 7.62
CA VAL A 78 -2.83 8.07 9.09
C VAL A 78 -3.11 9.43 9.72
N TYR A 79 -2.42 10.48 9.29
CA TYR A 79 -2.65 11.85 9.77
C TYR A 79 -4.11 12.29 9.53
N ASN A 80 -4.62 12.09 8.31
CA ASN A 80 -6.02 12.41 7.99
C ASN A 80 -7.00 11.54 8.77
N GLY A 81 -6.69 10.26 8.98
CA GLY A 81 -7.50 9.36 9.80
C GLY A 81 -7.67 9.87 11.23
N VAL A 82 -6.58 10.27 11.88
CA VAL A 82 -6.60 10.84 13.24
C VAL A 82 -7.44 12.12 13.31
N ILE A 83 -7.46 12.93 12.25
CA ILE A 83 -8.17 14.21 12.22
C ILE A 83 -9.66 14.05 11.90
N HIS A 84 -10.01 13.19 10.94
CA HIS A 84 -11.34 13.17 10.33
C HIS A 84 -12.21 11.97 10.77
N VAL A 85 -11.61 10.86 11.22
CA VAL A 85 -12.37 9.69 11.69
C VAL A 85 -12.85 9.95 13.13
N ARG A 86 -14.02 10.57 13.26
CA ARG A 86 -14.56 11.04 14.57
C ARG A 86 -15.82 10.31 15.04
N THR A 87 -16.63 9.77 14.14
CA THR A 87 -17.85 9.07 14.55
C THR A 87 -17.49 7.68 15.10
N LEU A 88 -18.19 7.23 16.14
CA LEU A 88 -17.86 5.97 16.82
C LEU A 88 -17.76 4.76 15.88
N PRO A 89 -18.70 4.54 14.92
CA PRO A 89 -18.59 3.40 14.01
C PRO A 89 -17.35 3.46 13.11
N LEU A 90 -17.01 4.64 12.60
CA LEU A 90 -15.83 4.84 11.76
C LEU A 90 -14.54 4.70 12.58
N ALA A 91 -14.52 5.21 13.82
CA ALA A 91 -13.37 5.09 14.72
C ALA A 91 -13.09 3.63 15.09
N VAL A 92 -14.12 2.87 15.48
CA VAL A 92 -13.97 1.44 15.79
C VAL A 92 -13.44 0.69 14.57
N SER A 93 -14.02 0.93 13.40
CA SER A 93 -13.62 0.27 12.16
C SER A 93 -12.18 0.64 11.77
N GLY A 94 -11.85 1.94 11.72
CA GLY A 94 -10.55 2.44 11.29
C GLY A 94 -9.40 2.11 12.24
N TYR A 95 -9.58 2.24 13.56
CA TYR A 95 -8.49 1.87 14.49
C TYR A 95 -8.24 0.37 14.53
N THR A 96 -9.31 -0.44 14.45
CA THR A 96 -9.17 -1.90 14.34
C THR A 96 -8.49 -2.27 13.01
N GLY A 97 -8.89 -1.63 11.91
CA GLY A 97 -8.29 -1.80 10.60
C GLY A 97 -6.81 -1.43 10.59
N LEU A 98 -6.43 -0.30 11.19
CA LEU A 98 -5.03 0.12 11.34
C LEU A 98 -4.19 -0.91 12.12
N CYS A 99 -4.71 -1.46 13.23
CA CYS A 99 -4.04 -2.52 13.97
C CYS A 99 -3.85 -3.78 13.12
N LEU A 100 -4.89 -4.21 12.40
CA LEU A 100 -4.84 -5.37 11.52
C LEU A 100 -3.83 -5.16 10.39
N LEU A 101 -3.78 -3.95 9.84
CA LEU A 101 -2.89 -3.56 8.77
C LEU A 101 -1.42 -3.62 9.21
N CYS A 102 -1.10 -3.08 10.39
CA CYS A 102 0.23 -3.21 11.00
C CYS A 102 0.60 -4.68 11.23
N PHE A 103 -0.35 -5.51 11.66
CA PHE A 103 -0.14 -6.94 11.87
C PHE A 103 0.13 -7.69 10.56
N MET A 104 -0.63 -7.40 9.49
CA MET A 104 -0.41 -8.01 8.17
C MET A 104 0.95 -7.60 7.58
N TYR A 105 1.34 -6.33 7.73
CA TYR A 105 2.66 -5.87 7.33
C TYR A 105 3.78 -6.59 8.10
N TYR A 106 3.63 -6.73 9.42
CA TYR A 106 4.58 -7.46 10.26
C TYR A 106 4.73 -8.92 9.80
N LEU A 107 3.62 -9.65 9.65
CA LEU A 107 3.65 -11.05 9.22
C LEU A 107 4.24 -11.23 7.82
N SER A 108 3.93 -10.34 6.88
CA SER A 108 4.52 -10.36 5.54
C SER A 108 6.05 -10.26 5.61
N ASN A 109 6.60 -9.37 6.45
CA ASN A 109 8.05 -9.23 6.61
C ASN A 109 8.68 -10.43 7.33
N VAL A 110 8.02 -10.99 8.35
CA VAL A 110 8.51 -12.19 9.03
C VAL A 110 8.60 -13.38 8.07
N LEU A 111 7.54 -13.64 7.32
CA LEU A 111 7.50 -14.75 6.36
C LEU A 111 8.49 -14.57 5.20
N TRP A 112 8.68 -13.32 4.75
CA TRP A 112 9.71 -12.97 3.77
C TRP A 112 11.12 -13.36 4.25
N ASN A 113 11.45 -13.01 5.50
CA ASN A 113 12.75 -13.34 6.10
C ASN A 113 12.93 -14.85 6.27
N LEU A 114 11.84 -15.58 6.53
CA LEU A 114 11.81 -17.04 6.61
C LEU A 114 11.77 -17.74 5.26
N LYS A 115 11.78 -17.00 4.13
CA LYS A 115 11.66 -17.55 2.77
C LYS A 115 10.39 -18.37 2.56
N ASN A 116 9.31 -18.01 3.24
CA ASN A 116 8.02 -18.67 3.14
C ASN A 116 7.11 -17.92 2.16
N GLU A 117 6.71 -18.57 1.06
CA GLU A 117 5.90 -18.02 -0.04
C GLU A 117 4.59 -17.33 0.37
N HIS A 118 4.02 -17.69 1.53
CA HIS A 118 2.81 -17.05 2.05
C HIS A 118 3.00 -15.56 2.38
N TRP A 119 4.23 -15.05 2.44
CA TRP A 119 4.51 -13.63 2.60
C TRP A 119 3.76 -12.76 1.58
N VAL A 120 3.57 -13.27 0.34
CA VAL A 120 2.82 -12.62 -0.73
C VAL A 120 1.35 -12.48 -0.37
N THR A 121 0.74 -13.52 0.20
CA THR A 121 -0.66 -13.48 0.65
C THR A 121 -0.86 -12.37 1.66
N PHE A 122 0.00 -12.30 2.68
CA PHE A 122 -0.06 -11.23 3.70
C PHE A 122 0.21 -9.84 3.11
N HIS A 123 1.08 -9.74 2.10
CA HIS A 123 1.35 -8.48 1.39
C HIS A 123 0.14 -7.98 0.58
N VAL A 124 -0.51 -8.89 -0.15
CA VAL A 124 -1.71 -8.60 -0.93
C VAL A 124 -2.89 -8.26 0.00
N SER A 125 -3.06 -9.00 1.11
CA SER A 125 -4.05 -8.67 2.14
C SER A 125 -3.79 -7.30 2.77
N PHE A 126 -2.53 -6.95 3.00
CA PHE A 126 -2.14 -5.61 3.44
C PHE A 126 -2.54 -4.53 2.42
N HIS A 127 -2.30 -4.74 1.11
CA HIS A 127 -2.75 -3.80 0.06
C HIS A 127 -4.27 -3.63 0.04
N PHE A 128 -5.02 -4.74 0.17
CA PHE A 128 -6.47 -4.70 0.20
C PHE A 128 -7.00 -3.95 1.43
N LEU A 129 -6.48 -4.23 2.63
CA LEU A 129 -6.86 -3.50 3.85
C LEU A 129 -6.48 -2.03 3.78
N MET A 130 -5.29 -1.69 3.27
CA MET A 130 -4.89 -0.30 3.00
C MET A 130 -5.89 0.42 2.10
N MET A 131 -6.37 -0.22 1.03
CA MET A 131 -7.40 0.36 0.15
C MET A 131 -8.70 0.63 0.90
N CYS A 132 -9.18 -0.32 1.71
CA CYS A 132 -10.38 -0.13 2.53
C CYS A 132 -10.23 1.01 3.54
N GLU A 133 -9.11 1.08 4.25
CA GLU A 133 -8.81 2.15 5.21
C GLU A 133 -8.73 3.52 4.52
N GLN A 134 -8.09 3.59 3.35
CA GLN A 134 -8.02 4.83 2.56
C GLN A 134 -9.41 5.32 2.14
N LEU A 135 -10.30 4.41 1.72
CA LEU A 135 -11.70 4.75 1.40
C LEU A 135 -12.47 5.23 2.63
N LEU A 136 -12.32 4.56 3.77
CA LEU A 136 -12.95 4.96 5.04
C LEU A 136 -12.51 6.37 5.45
N ILE A 137 -11.21 6.65 5.36
CA ILE A 137 -10.66 7.97 5.68
C ILE A 137 -11.21 9.02 4.71
N LEU A 138 -11.18 8.77 3.40
CA LEU A 138 -11.73 9.71 2.41
C LEU A 138 -13.22 9.97 2.63
N TYR A 139 -13.99 8.94 2.98
CA TYR A 139 -15.40 9.05 3.34
C TYR A 139 -15.60 9.94 4.58
N SER A 140 -14.75 9.80 5.60
CA SER A 140 -14.82 10.63 6.82
C SER A 140 -14.46 12.10 6.62
N MET A 141 -13.84 12.43 5.48
CA MET A 141 -13.46 13.80 5.11
C MET A 141 -14.53 14.53 4.28
N MET A 142 -15.71 13.92 4.11
CA MET A 142 -16.90 14.54 3.51
C MET A 142 -17.70 15.25 4.61
#